data_AF-A0A095EI74-F1
#
_entry.id   AF-A0A095EI74-F1
#
_cell.length_a   1.000
_cell.length_b   1.000
_cell.length_c   1.000
_cell.angle_alpha   90.00
_cell.angle_beta   90.00
_cell.angle_gamma   90.00
#
_symmetry.space_group_name_H-M   'P 1'
#
loop_
_entity.id
_entity.type
_entity.pdbx_description
1 polymer ?
#
loop_
_entity_poly.entity_id
_entity_poly.type
_entity_poly.pdbx_seq_one_letter_code
_entity_poly.pdbx_strand_id
1 'polypeptide(L)'
;MNDHFAALNAPPPRYLLESDSSDEEGQGAYPGSSTPKPKISIDTPVEVFFTRGTGNEGVKDLVVGLGQAGKYLKKDLGVGGCAAGQQEVGKVVVGGRQVGQGWKVGEGMVFSINEGDLSHETIWEISQKLLANIKAQSWTIITTYVPSMYIVSKTNGSRIRSDPPIRYLSQGEVKVEGAEIYETPNYLIGIAGAITSLSAHPSSTIQQTTIILPLPLSVLPLSHLSTALTHICPSISRALSGIRSKWTEEDDQPYSAPGMGKVRGLAKGVGEAVGMYT
;
A
#
# COMPACT_ATOMS: atom_id res chain seq x y z
N MET A 1 -0.22 -46.82 51.34
CA MET A 1 1.15 -47.21 50.93
C MET A 1 1.34 -46.83 49.48
N ASN A 2 2.02 -45.71 49.25
CA ASN A 2 2.98 -45.49 48.16
C ASN A 2 3.79 -44.24 48.53
N ASP A 3 5.06 -44.29 48.18
CA ASP A 3 6.20 -43.79 48.96
C ASP A 3 6.46 -42.28 48.86
N HIS A 4 7.02 -41.71 49.94
CA HIS A 4 7.08 -40.28 50.29
C HIS A 4 8.36 -39.54 49.84
N PHE A 5 9.09 -40.02 48.82
CA PHE A 5 10.46 -39.55 48.54
C PHE A 5 10.75 -39.00 47.12
N ALA A 6 9.75 -38.59 46.33
CA ALA A 6 10.00 -38.06 44.98
C ALA A 6 10.10 -36.52 44.88
N ALA A 7 10.04 -35.76 45.99
CA ALA A 7 9.75 -34.32 45.96
C ALA A 7 10.87 -33.40 46.50
N LEU A 8 12.17 -33.75 46.37
CA LEU A 8 13.24 -32.96 47.02
C LEU A 8 14.39 -32.45 46.13
N ASN A 9 14.31 -32.43 44.80
CA ASN A 9 15.40 -31.87 43.98
C ASN A 9 15.02 -31.09 42.70
N ALA A 10 13.77 -30.65 42.55
CA ALA A 10 13.43 -29.70 41.49
C ALA A 10 12.81 -28.45 42.13
N PRO A 11 13.37 -27.24 41.94
CA PRO A 11 12.68 -26.03 42.36
C PRO A 11 11.34 -25.96 41.61
N PRO A 12 10.23 -25.62 42.29
CA PRO A 12 8.93 -25.51 41.64
C PRO A 12 9.00 -24.49 40.48
N PRO A 13 8.25 -24.70 39.39
CA PRO A 13 8.28 -23.82 38.23
C PRO A 13 7.96 -22.36 38.64
N ARG A 14 8.81 -21.43 38.19
CA ARG A 14 8.87 -20.02 38.61
C ARG A 14 7.57 -19.21 38.49
N TYR A 15 6.58 -19.69 37.75
CA TYR A 15 5.32 -18.97 37.54
C TYR A 15 4.37 -19.02 38.75
N LEU A 16 4.70 -19.80 39.79
CA LEU A 16 3.88 -19.96 41.01
C LEU A 16 4.39 -19.18 42.23
N LEU A 17 5.51 -18.43 42.11
CA LEU A 17 6.09 -17.66 43.22
C LEU A 17 5.80 -16.15 43.17
N GLU A 18 5.12 -15.65 42.13
CA GLU A 18 4.77 -14.23 42.00
C GLU A 18 3.28 -13.94 42.23
N SER A 19 2.50 -14.95 42.64
CA SER A 19 1.11 -14.74 43.08
C SER A 19 1.06 -14.45 44.57
N ASP A 20 1.79 -13.43 45.01
CA ASP A 20 1.44 -12.75 46.26
C ASP A 20 0.37 -11.71 45.91
N SER A 21 -0.86 -12.11 46.21
CA SER A 21 -2.05 -11.28 46.22
C SER A 21 -1.84 -10.11 47.18
N SER A 22 -1.36 -8.99 46.67
CA SER A 22 -1.37 -7.71 47.38
C SER A 22 -2.43 -6.80 46.75
N ASP A 23 -3.65 -6.90 47.28
CA ASP A 23 -4.76 -5.95 47.13
C ASP A 23 -4.41 -4.61 47.81
N GLU A 24 -3.35 -3.93 47.35
CA GLU A 24 -3.26 -2.49 47.54
C GLU A 24 -3.77 -1.81 46.28
N GLU A 25 -5.06 -1.48 46.35
CA GLU A 25 -5.76 -0.52 45.52
C GLU A 25 -5.09 0.86 45.68
N GLY A 26 -3.93 1.01 45.02
CA GLY A 26 -3.22 2.27 44.91
C GLY A 26 -4.10 3.26 44.16
N GLN A 27 -4.60 4.25 44.88
CA GLN A 27 -5.21 5.47 44.34
C GLN A 27 -4.17 6.37 43.64
N GLY A 28 -3.33 5.79 42.79
CA GLY A 28 -2.44 6.51 41.88
C GLY A 28 -3.21 6.88 40.62
N ALA A 29 -3.51 8.17 40.45
CA ALA A 29 -4.03 8.68 39.18
C ALA A 29 -2.94 8.56 38.10
N TYR A 30 -2.96 7.47 37.33
CA TYR A 30 -2.14 7.34 36.13
C TYR A 30 -2.62 8.34 35.06
N PRO A 31 -1.73 9.12 34.43
CA PRO A 31 -2.12 9.98 33.31
C PRO A 31 -2.45 9.08 32.11
N GLY A 32 -3.74 8.83 31.87
CA GLY A 32 -4.20 8.13 30.67
C GLY A 32 -5.41 7.20 30.81
N SER A 33 -6.05 7.06 31.98
CA SER A 33 -7.22 6.18 32.18
C SER A 33 -8.54 6.71 31.57
N SER A 34 -8.48 7.46 30.47
CA SER A 34 -9.61 7.49 29.56
C SER A 34 -9.51 6.25 28.68
N THR A 35 -10.12 5.14 29.10
CA THR A 35 -10.55 4.14 28.11
C THR A 35 -11.39 4.92 27.09
N PRO A 36 -10.94 5.06 25.82
CA PRO A 36 -11.77 5.72 24.84
C PRO A 36 -13.04 4.89 24.77
N LYS A 37 -14.19 5.50 25.12
CA LYS A 37 -15.50 4.91 24.86
C LYS A 37 -15.45 4.33 23.45
N PRO A 38 -15.85 3.06 23.22
CA PRO A 38 -15.85 2.50 21.88
C PRO A 38 -16.66 3.45 21.01
N LYS A 39 -15.96 4.16 20.12
CA LYS A 39 -16.58 5.07 19.19
C LYS A 39 -17.39 4.16 18.30
N ILE A 40 -18.71 4.19 18.44
CA ILE A 40 -19.62 3.46 17.55
C ILE A 40 -19.29 4.00 16.16
N SER A 41 -18.48 3.24 15.41
CA SER A 41 -18.18 3.53 14.03
C SER A 41 -19.48 3.33 13.29
N ILE A 42 -20.08 4.42 12.84
CA ILE A 42 -21.20 4.33 11.92
C ILE A 42 -20.63 3.69 10.67
N ASP A 43 -21.13 2.50 10.36
CA ASP A 43 -20.69 1.70 9.22
C ASP A 43 -20.84 2.56 7.97
N THR A 44 -19.70 3.05 7.46
CA THR A 44 -19.69 4.03 6.38
C THR A 44 -19.73 3.22 5.09
N PRO A 45 -20.83 3.23 4.34
CA PRO A 45 -20.99 2.30 3.23
C PRO A 45 -19.90 2.52 2.18
N VAL A 46 -19.20 1.45 1.83
CA VAL A 46 -18.25 1.41 0.72
C VAL A 46 -18.96 0.92 -0.53
N GLU A 47 -18.86 1.65 -1.62
CA GLU A 47 -19.47 1.28 -2.90
C GLU A 47 -18.41 1.29 -3.99
N VAL A 48 -18.19 0.14 -4.61
CA VAL A 48 -17.33 -0.01 -5.78
C VAL A 48 -18.24 -0.16 -7.00
N PHE A 49 -18.43 0.93 -7.71
CA PHE A 49 -19.22 0.96 -8.94
C PHE A 49 -18.34 0.64 -10.13
N PHE A 50 -18.81 -0.29 -10.95
CA PHE A 50 -18.14 -0.68 -12.18
C PHE A 50 -19.18 -0.76 -13.29
N THR A 51 -19.13 0.21 -14.21
CA THR A 51 -20.05 0.29 -15.35
C THR A 51 -19.42 -0.43 -16.52
N ARG A 52 -19.77 -1.70 -16.68
CA ARG A 52 -19.38 -2.46 -17.86
C ARG A 52 -20.44 -2.32 -18.95
N GLY A 53 -20.03 -2.02 -20.18
CA GLY A 53 -20.85 -2.29 -21.35
C GLY A 53 -21.15 -3.79 -21.43
N THR A 54 -22.38 -4.17 -21.13
CA THR A 54 -23.06 -5.43 -21.54
C THR A 54 -22.15 -6.64 -21.80
N GLY A 55 -21.80 -7.43 -20.78
CA GLY A 55 -21.21 -8.77 -20.97
C GLY A 55 -20.35 -9.26 -19.81
N ASN A 56 -20.23 -10.57 -19.63
CA ASN A 56 -19.36 -11.19 -18.61
C ASN A 56 -17.88 -11.32 -19.06
N GLU A 57 -17.37 -10.37 -19.84
CA GLU A 57 -15.95 -10.32 -20.30
C GLU A 57 -14.92 -10.30 -19.12
N GLY A 58 -13.98 -11.23 -18.95
CA GLY A 58 -12.87 -10.97 -18.00
C GLY A 58 -12.08 -9.72 -18.43
N VAL A 59 -11.65 -8.87 -17.48
CA VAL A 59 -10.59 -7.88 -17.79
C VAL A 59 -9.28 -8.65 -17.91
N LYS A 60 -8.48 -8.41 -18.94
CA LYS A 60 -7.19 -9.09 -19.06
C LYS A 60 -6.23 -8.60 -17.97
N ASP A 61 -5.92 -7.30 -17.99
CA ASP A 61 -4.99 -6.68 -17.06
C ASP A 61 -5.68 -5.58 -16.24
N LEU A 62 -5.61 -5.68 -14.92
CA LEU A 62 -6.06 -4.66 -13.98
C LEU A 62 -4.86 -4.08 -13.22
N VAL A 63 -4.66 -2.77 -13.32
CA VAL A 63 -3.69 -2.02 -12.53
C VAL A 63 -4.40 -1.15 -11.51
N VAL A 64 -4.05 -1.28 -10.23
CA VAL A 64 -4.56 -0.43 -9.14
C VAL A 64 -3.40 0.41 -8.61
N GLY A 65 -3.38 1.70 -8.97
CA GLY A 65 -2.44 2.68 -8.46
C GLY A 65 -2.95 3.33 -7.17
N LEU A 66 -2.12 3.34 -6.13
CA LEU A 66 -2.47 3.84 -4.81
C LEU A 66 -1.83 5.20 -4.54
N GLY A 67 -2.57 6.11 -3.91
CA GLY A 67 -2.08 7.40 -3.43
C GLY A 67 -1.33 8.19 -4.52
N GLN A 68 -0.07 8.50 -4.26
CA GLN A 68 0.80 9.25 -5.18
C GLN A 68 1.15 8.44 -6.45
N ALA A 69 1.36 7.12 -6.36
CA ALA A 69 1.55 6.27 -7.54
C ALA A 69 0.32 6.25 -8.45
N GLY A 70 -0.89 6.23 -7.87
CA GLY A 70 -2.14 6.33 -8.62
C GLY A 70 -2.28 7.68 -9.35
N LYS A 71 -1.84 8.78 -8.73
CA LYS A 71 -1.83 10.11 -9.36
C LYS A 71 -0.78 10.21 -10.46
N TYR A 72 0.40 9.63 -10.23
CA TYR A 72 1.49 9.53 -11.21
C TYR A 72 1.03 8.82 -12.48
N LEU A 73 0.49 7.60 -12.34
CA LEU A 73 -0.08 6.84 -13.46
C LEU A 73 -1.18 7.60 -14.17
N LYS A 74 -2.11 8.21 -13.42
CA LYS A 74 -3.21 8.99 -13.98
C LYS A 74 -2.68 10.13 -14.87
N LYS A 75 -1.70 10.88 -14.37
CA LYS A 75 -1.08 12.01 -15.07
C LYS A 75 -0.32 11.55 -16.32
N ASP A 76 0.47 10.48 -16.22
CA ASP A 76 1.32 10.00 -17.31
C ASP A 76 0.54 9.26 -18.38
N LEU A 77 -0.56 8.59 -18.02
CA LEU A 77 -1.50 8.03 -18.99
C LEU A 77 -2.37 9.12 -19.64
N GLY A 78 -2.25 10.38 -19.19
CA GLY A 78 -3.07 11.50 -19.64
C GLY A 78 -4.56 11.30 -19.34
N VAL A 79 -4.89 10.44 -18.38
CA VAL A 79 -6.26 10.01 -18.09
C VAL A 79 -6.88 10.92 -17.05
N GLY A 80 -8.00 11.57 -17.36
CA GLY A 80 -8.68 12.47 -16.40
C GLY A 80 -8.82 13.92 -16.85
N GLY A 81 -8.72 14.18 -18.15
CA GLY A 81 -9.31 15.38 -18.78
C GLY A 81 -10.48 14.99 -19.67
N CYS A 82 -11.28 15.97 -20.11
CA CYS A 82 -12.30 15.82 -21.17
C CYS A 82 -11.68 15.52 -22.56
N ALA A 83 -10.62 14.72 -22.62
CA ALA A 83 -10.01 14.28 -23.86
C ALA A 83 -10.95 13.28 -24.54
N ALA A 84 -11.36 13.58 -25.77
CA ALA A 84 -12.23 12.73 -26.57
C ALA A 84 -11.64 11.31 -26.67
N GLY A 85 -12.37 10.30 -26.17
CA GLY A 85 -11.99 8.90 -26.22
C GLY A 85 -11.66 8.25 -24.87
N GLN A 86 -11.63 9.00 -23.77
CA GLN A 86 -11.45 8.43 -22.42
C GLN A 86 -12.80 8.09 -21.79
N GLN A 87 -13.00 6.80 -21.50
CA GLN A 87 -14.21 6.31 -20.84
C GLN A 87 -13.89 6.00 -19.38
N GLU A 88 -14.50 6.75 -18.45
CA GLU A 88 -14.58 6.34 -17.05
C GLU A 88 -15.44 5.09 -16.97
N VAL A 89 -14.88 4.01 -16.42
CA VAL A 89 -15.52 2.69 -16.36
C VAL A 89 -15.86 2.30 -14.92
N GLY A 90 -15.28 2.97 -13.93
CA GLY A 90 -15.58 2.67 -12.53
C GLY A 90 -15.24 3.81 -11.59
N LYS A 91 -15.83 3.76 -10.40
CA LYS A 91 -15.57 4.67 -9.29
C LYS A 91 -15.65 3.93 -7.97
N VAL A 92 -14.82 4.34 -7.03
CA VAL A 92 -14.84 3.86 -5.65
C VAL A 92 -15.34 5.00 -4.78
N VAL A 93 -16.43 4.78 -4.06
CA VAL A 93 -17.12 5.76 -3.22
C VAL A 93 -17.18 5.23 -1.80
N VAL A 94 -16.86 6.06 -0.82
CA VAL A 94 -16.95 5.75 0.61
C VAL A 94 -17.76 6.85 1.27
N GLY A 95 -18.90 6.50 1.87
CA GLY A 95 -19.75 7.48 2.56
C GLY A 95 -20.18 8.65 1.68
N GLY A 96 -20.44 8.40 0.39
CA GLY A 96 -20.79 9.43 -0.60
C GLY A 96 -19.61 10.24 -1.15
N ARG A 97 -18.39 10.09 -0.63
CA ARG A 97 -17.17 10.72 -1.16
C ARG A 97 -16.47 9.77 -2.14
N GLN A 98 -16.19 10.24 -3.35
CA GLN A 98 -15.38 9.48 -4.30
C GLN A 98 -13.91 9.46 -3.87
N VAL A 99 -13.37 8.27 -3.65
CA VAL A 99 -11.98 8.03 -3.21
C VAL A 99 -11.13 7.41 -4.31
N GLY A 100 -11.77 6.87 -5.36
CA GLY A 100 -11.06 6.32 -6.51
C GLY A 100 -11.84 6.41 -7.82
N GLN A 101 -11.11 6.31 -8.92
CA GLN A 101 -11.58 6.39 -10.29
C GLN A 101 -10.92 5.31 -11.13
N GLY A 102 -11.67 4.72 -12.06
CA GLY A 102 -11.23 3.65 -12.95
C GLY A 102 -11.47 3.99 -14.41
N TRP A 103 -10.49 3.70 -15.26
CA TRP A 103 -10.52 4.01 -16.68
C TRP A 103 -10.07 2.84 -17.54
N LYS A 104 -10.58 2.79 -18.77
CA LYS A 104 -10.13 1.84 -19.79
C LYS A 104 -8.87 2.37 -20.46
N VAL A 105 -7.82 1.54 -20.52
CA VAL A 105 -6.55 1.86 -21.17
C VAL A 105 -6.18 0.71 -22.09
N GLY A 106 -6.41 0.90 -23.40
CA GLY A 106 -6.29 -0.17 -24.39
C GLY A 106 -7.22 -1.34 -24.07
N GLU A 107 -6.65 -2.53 -23.91
CA GLU A 107 -7.35 -3.76 -23.50
C GLU A 107 -7.38 -3.96 -21.97
N GLY A 108 -6.67 -3.12 -21.22
CA GLY A 108 -6.57 -3.20 -19.76
C GLY A 108 -7.38 -2.11 -19.05
N MET A 109 -7.25 -2.11 -17.73
CA MET A 109 -7.94 -1.18 -16.84
C MET A 109 -7.01 -0.62 -15.79
N VAL A 110 -7.17 0.66 -15.49
CA VAL A 110 -6.38 1.34 -14.45
C VAL A 110 -7.33 1.98 -13.45
N PHE A 111 -7.18 1.66 -12.17
CA PHE A 111 -7.81 2.35 -11.05
C PHE A 111 -6.77 3.20 -10.33
N SER A 112 -7.15 4.43 -9.97
CA SER A 112 -6.40 5.30 -9.08
C SER A 112 -7.21 5.49 -7.81
N ILE A 113 -6.68 5.09 -6.66
CA ILE A 113 -7.38 5.13 -5.36
C ILE A 113 -6.53 5.91 -4.35
N ASN A 114 -7.13 6.90 -3.69
CA ASN A 114 -6.48 7.65 -2.63
C ASN A 114 -6.87 7.08 -1.26
N GLU A 115 -5.92 6.42 -0.59
CA GLU A 115 -6.12 5.76 0.70
C GLU A 115 -5.75 6.59 1.94
N GLY A 116 -5.16 7.79 1.76
CA GLY A 116 -4.51 8.52 2.85
C GLY A 116 -5.42 8.96 4.01
N ASP A 117 -6.72 9.13 3.77
CA ASP A 117 -7.71 9.54 4.79
C ASP A 117 -8.61 8.38 5.25
N LEU A 118 -8.36 7.14 4.82
CA LEU A 118 -9.26 6.01 5.04
C LEU A 118 -8.90 5.25 6.32
N SER A 119 -9.94 4.75 7.00
CA SER A 119 -9.77 3.84 8.15
C SER A 119 -9.31 2.46 7.69
N HIS A 120 -8.71 1.68 8.60
CA HIS A 120 -8.26 0.32 8.29
C HIS A 120 -9.42 -0.60 7.90
N GLU A 121 -10.57 -0.42 8.53
CA GLU A 121 -11.81 -1.15 8.23
C GLU A 121 -12.28 -0.84 6.81
N THR A 122 -12.30 0.44 6.43
CA THR A 122 -12.65 0.87 5.08
C THR A 122 -11.68 0.34 4.03
N ILE A 123 -10.38 0.36 4.30
CA ILE A 123 -9.34 -0.18 3.40
C ILE A 123 -9.56 -1.68 3.14
N TRP A 124 -9.89 -2.42 4.19
CA TRP A 124 -10.19 -3.85 4.09
C TRP A 124 -11.44 -4.10 3.24
N GLU A 125 -12.52 -3.35 3.49
CA GLU A 125 -13.78 -3.48 2.76
C GLU A 125 -13.65 -3.09 1.28
N ILE A 126 -12.90 -2.03 0.96
CA ILE A 126 -12.56 -1.66 -0.42
C ILE A 126 -11.84 -2.81 -1.11
N SER A 127 -10.83 -3.40 -0.46
CA SER A 127 -10.05 -4.51 -1.02
C SER A 127 -10.93 -5.72 -1.32
N GLN A 128 -11.83 -6.09 -0.40
CA GLN A 128 -12.79 -7.17 -0.63
C GLN A 128 -13.74 -6.87 -1.78
N LYS A 129 -14.30 -5.65 -1.84
CA LYS A 129 -15.25 -5.25 -2.89
C LYS A 129 -14.59 -5.15 -4.27
N LEU A 130 -13.34 -4.71 -4.35
CA LEU A 130 -12.58 -4.71 -5.60
C LEU A 130 -12.42 -6.13 -6.14
N LEU A 131 -11.96 -7.07 -5.32
CA LEU A 131 -11.75 -8.47 -5.73
C LEU A 131 -13.06 -9.19 -6.06
N ALA A 132 -14.16 -8.85 -5.37
CA ALA A 132 -15.48 -9.42 -5.62
C ALA A 132 -16.13 -8.88 -6.91
N ASN A 133 -16.01 -7.57 -7.16
CA ASN A 133 -16.73 -6.91 -8.25
C ASN A 133 -15.95 -6.91 -9.58
N ILE A 134 -14.62 -7.01 -9.53
CA ILE A 134 -13.78 -6.96 -10.73
C ILE A 134 -13.18 -8.34 -10.98
N LYS A 135 -13.53 -8.96 -12.11
CA LYS A 135 -12.90 -10.21 -12.57
C LYS A 135 -11.80 -9.88 -13.56
N ALA A 136 -10.55 -9.93 -13.11
CA ALA A 136 -9.36 -9.76 -13.95
C ALA A 136 -8.48 -11.01 -13.96
N GLN A 137 -7.80 -11.27 -15.09
CA GLN A 137 -6.86 -12.39 -15.22
C GLN A 137 -5.55 -12.09 -14.49
N SER A 138 -5.04 -10.86 -14.59
CA SER A 138 -3.85 -10.39 -13.89
C SER A 138 -4.17 -9.16 -13.02
N TRP A 139 -3.66 -9.16 -11.79
CA TRP A 139 -3.78 -8.04 -10.85
C TRP A 139 -2.42 -7.43 -10.58
N THR A 140 -2.28 -6.15 -10.90
CA THR A 140 -1.07 -5.38 -10.58
C THR A 140 -1.42 -4.23 -9.65
N ILE A 141 -0.76 -4.15 -8.50
CA ILE A 141 -0.93 -3.05 -7.56
C ILE A 141 0.32 -2.19 -7.64
N ILE A 142 0.16 -0.89 -7.77
CA ILE A 142 1.29 0.05 -7.82
C ILE A 142 1.15 0.98 -6.62
N THR A 143 2.12 0.88 -5.71
CA THR A 143 2.20 1.73 -4.51
C THR A 143 3.56 2.41 -4.45
N THR A 144 3.75 3.24 -3.43
CA THR A 144 4.98 4.02 -3.22
C THR A 144 5.63 3.66 -1.89
N TYR A 145 6.95 3.79 -1.81
CA TYR A 145 7.69 3.68 -0.57
C TYR A 145 8.69 4.82 -0.41
N VAL A 146 9.06 5.09 0.85
CA VAL A 146 10.12 6.06 1.16
C VAL A 146 11.43 5.31 1.35
N PRO A 147 12.44 5.58 0.52
CA PRO A 147 13.71 4.86 0.57
C PRO A 147 14.39 4.86 1.95
N SER A 148 14.32 5.98 2.68
CA SER A 148 14.95 6.11 4.00
C SER A 148 14.31 5.23 5.08
N MET A 149 13.08 4.76 4.87
CA MET A 149 12.40 3.86 5.79
C MET A 149 12.60 2.38 5.45
N TYR A 150 13.15 2.08 4.26
CA TYR A 150 13.30 0.72 3.80
C TYR A 150 14.67 0.17 4.17
N ILE A 151 14.66 -1.06 4.68
CA ILE A 151 15.88 -1.79 4.95
C ILE A 151 16.37 -2.35 3.62
N VAL A 152 17.56 -1.89 3.22
CA VAL A 152 18.24 -2.34 2.01
C VAL A 152 18.90 -3.68 2.31
N SER A 153 18.65 -4.66 1.46
CA SER A 153 19.29 -5.96 1.58
C SER A 153 20.76 -5.87 1.20
N LYS A 154 21.63 -6.41 2.04
CA LYS A 154 23.09 -6.48 1.78
C LYS A 154 23.49 -7.72 0.97
N THR A 155 22.51 -8.43 0.41
CA THR A 155 22.67 -9.83 -0.05
C THR A 155 23.58 -10.00 -1.25
N ASN A 156 23.90 -8.94 -1.99
CA ASN A 156 25.01 -8.96 -2.93
C ASN A 156 25.94 -7.81 -2.58
N GLY A 157 27.25 -8.03 -2.54
CA GLY A 157 28.29 -7.04 -2.23
C GLY A 157 28.37 -5.84 -3.19
N SER A 158 27.27 -5.48 -3.86
CA SER A 158 27.09 -4.27 -4.62
C SER A 158 27.01 -3.06 -3.70
N ARG A 159 27.81 -2.04 -4.05
CA ARG A 159 27.73 -0.68 -3.53
C ARG A 159 26.26 -0.26 -3.36
N ILE A 160 25.97 0.43 -2.26
CA ILE A 160 24.71 1.17 -2.06
C ILE A 160 24.43 1.93 -3.36
N ARG A 161 23.36 1.57 -4.07
CA ARG A 161 22.98 2.29 -5.30
C ARG A 161 22.75 3.75 -4.93
N SER A 162 23.20 4.67 -5.79
CA SER A 162 22.92 6.10 -5.63
C SER A 162 21.41 6.36 -5.66
N ASP A 163 20.70 5.60 -6.50
CA ASP A 163 19.26 5.75 -6.69
C ASP A 163 18.48 4.56 -6.11
N PRO A 164 17.39 4.83 -5.38
CA PRO A 164 16.53 3.80 -4.82
C PRO A 164 15.81 3.01 -5.95
N PRO A 165 15.76 1.67 -5.88
CA PRO A 165 15.19 0.86 -6.95
C PRO A 165 13.67 0.81 -6.92
N ILE A 166 13.03 0.54 -8.07
CA ILE A 166 11.67 -0.02 -8.07
C ILE A 166 11.73 -1.39 -7.42
N ARG A 167 10.79 -1.71 -6.53
CA ARG A 167 10.70 -3.03 -5.90
C ARG A 167 9.43 -3.75 -6.35
N TYR A 168 9.44 -5.08 -6.30
CA TYR A 168 8.24 -5.85 -6.60
C TYR A 168 8.04 -7.05 -5.66
N LEU A 169 6.77 -7.37 -5.39
CA LEU A 169 6.34 -8.56 -4.70
C LEU A 169 5.35 -9.30 -5.60
N SER A 170 5.64 -10.54 -5.98
CA SER A 170 4.79 -11.35 -6.85
C SER A 170 4.42 -12.66 -6.15
N GLN A 171 3.16 -13.09 -6.31
CA GLN A 171 2.70 -14.40 -5.86
C GLN A 171 3.01 -15.53 -6.85
N GLY A 172 3.39 -15.20 -8.09
CA GLY A 172 3.87 -16.14 -9.10
C GLY A 172 5.36 -16.01 -9.41
N GLU A 173 5.87 -16.90 -10.27
CA GLU A 173 7.24 -16.86 -10.80
C GLU A 173 7.44 -15.75 -11.86
N VAL A 174 6.99 -14.53 -11.54
CA VAL A 174 7.15 -13.36 -12.40
C VAL A 174 8.41 -12.62 -12.01
N LYS A 175 9.36 -12.52 -12.94
CA LYS A 175 10.50 -11.61 -12.82
C LYS A 175 10.15 -10.28 -13.46
N VAL A 176 10.32 -9.20 -12.69
CA VAL A 176 10.06 -7.84 -13.17
C VAL A 176 11.38 -7.20 -13.57
N GLU A 177 11.55 -6.95 -14.86
CA GLU A 177 12.76 -6.31 -15.38
C GLU A 177 12.91 -4.88 -14.83
N GLY A 178 14.13 -4.51 -14.46
CA GLY A 178 14.43 -3.19 -13.89
C GLY A 178 13.93 -2.98 -12.46
N ALA A 179 13.36 -4.01 -11.82
CA ALA A 179 12.92 -3.97 -10.43
C ALA A 179 13.62 -5.02 -9.56
N GLU A 180 13.80 -4.69 -8.28
CA GLU A 180 14.38 -5.58 -7.28
C GLU A 180 13.29 -6.30 -6.49
N ILE A 181 13.58 -7.52 -6.02
CA ILE A 181 12.62 -8.28 -5.21
C ILE A 181 12.39 -7.53 -3.88
N TYR A 182 11.14 -7.48 -3.47
CA TYR A 182 10.76 -7.01 -2.15
C TYR A 182 11.17 -8.03 -1.10
N GLU A 183 11.97 -7.60 -0.12
CA GLU A 183 12.54 -8.49 0.90
C GLU A 183 12.14 -8.07 2.32
N THR A 184 12.05 -9.05 3.20
CA THR A 184 11.91 -8.86 4.65
C THR A 184 13.15 -8.16 5.22
N PRO A 185 13.03 -7.40 6.33
CA PRO A 185 11.85 -7.24 7.19
C PRO A 185 10.95 -6.04 6.82
N ASN A 186 10.99 -5.55 5.59
CA ASN A 186 10.06 -4.51 5.14
C ASN A 186 8.61 -5.04 5.18
N TYR A 187 7.63 -4.18 5.47
CA TYR A 187 6.20 -4.54 5.45
C TYR A 187 5.37 -3.65 4.48
N LEU A 188 4.33 -4.24 3.89
CA LEU A 188 3.35 -3.56 3.03
C LEU A 188 2.09 -3.27 3.84
N ILE A 189 1.53 -2.08 3.67
CA ILE A 189 0.32 -1.61 4.36
C ILE A 189 -0.75 -1.15 3.38
N GLY A 190 -1.92 -0.77 3.91
CA GLY A 190 -3.01 -0.19 3.13
C GLY A 190 -3.68 -1.20 2.20
N ILE A 191 -4.23 -0.71 1.09
CA ILE A 191 -4.92 -1.52 0.08
C ILE A 191 -3.94 -2.53 -0.54
N ALA A 192 -2.67 -2.16 -0.74
CA ALA A 192 -1.66 -3.10 -1.26
C ALA A 192 -1.47 -4.29 -0.31
N GLY A 193 -1.25 -4.03 0.98
CA GLY A 193 -1.12 -5.09 1.98
C GLY A 193 -2.38 -5.93 2.12
N ALA A 194 -3.55 -5.30 2.10
CA ALA A 194 -4.84 -5.99 2.21
C ALA A 194 -5.11 -6.91 1.01
N ILE A 195 -4.94 -6.44 -0.22
CA ILE A 195 -5.13 -7.28 -1.41
C ILE A 195 -4.09 -8.40 -1.47
N THR A 196 -2.81 -8.11 -1.20
CA THR A 196 -1.77 -9.16 -1.14
C THR A 196 -2.11 -10.23 -0.11
N SER A 197 -2.65 -9.83 1.05
CA SER A 197 -3.08 -10.77 2.09
C SER A 197 -4.29 -11.61 1.65
N LEU A 198 -5.29 -10.98 1.03
CA LEU A 198 -6.48 -11.67 0.50
C LEU A 198 -6.11 -12.65 -0.63
N SER A 199 -5.18 -12.26 -1.51
CA SER A 199 -4.77 -13.11 -2.63
C SER A 199 -3.81 -14.22 -2.22
N ALA A 200 -3.14 -14.10 -1.06
CA ALA A 200 -2.28 -15.15 -0.50
C ALA A 200 -3.09 -16.31 0.11
N HIS A 201 -4.40 -16.15 0.28
CA HIS A 201 -5.25 -17.23 0.78
C HIS A 201 -5.23 -18.43 -0.19
N PRO A 202 -5.09 -19.69 0.27
CA PRO A 202 -4.97 -20.85 -0.63
C PRO A 202 -6.14 -21.07 -1.58
N SER A 203 -7.34 -20.56 -1.24
CA SER A 203 -8.52 -20.62 -2.11
C SER A 203 -8.60 -19.47 -3.13
N SER A 204 -7.68 -18.51 -3.08
CA SER A 204 -7.62 -17.41 -4.03
C SER A 204 -7.09 -17.93 -5.36
N THR A 205 -7.80 -17.61 -6.44
CA THR A 205 -7.35 -17.87 -7.81
C THR A 205 -6.63 -16.66 -8.41
N ILE A 206 -6.43 -15.60 -7.63
CA ILE A 206 -5.92 -14.31 -8.09
C ILE A 206 -4.40 -14.32 -8.02
N GLN A 207 -3.75 -14.19 -9.18
CA GLN A 207 -2.32 -13.95 -9.25
C GLN A 207 -2.07 -12.44 -9.21
N GLN A 208 -1.41 -12.00 -8.16
CA GLN A 208 -1.21 -10.60 -7.84
C GLN A 208 0.28 -10.24 -7.82
N THR A 209 0.62 -9.12 -8.46
CA THR A 209 1.95 -8.52 -8.42
C THR A 209 1.87 -7.10 -7.87
N THR A 210 2.63 -6.77 -6.82
CA THR A 210 2.77 -5.42 -6.28
C THR A 210 4.06 -4.83 -6.81
N ILE A 211 3.99 -3.67 -7.47
CA ILE A 211 5.13 -2.81 -7.80
C ILE A 211 5.16 -1.67 -6.80
N ILE A 212 6.34 -1.36 -6.28
CA ILE A 212 6.55 -0.39 -5.21
C ILE A 212 7.57 0.62 -5.71
N LEU A 213 7.11 1.84 -5.95
CA LEU A 213 7.90 2.92 -6.54
C LEU A 213 8.62 3.73 -5.46
N PRO A 214 9.90 4.06 -5.65
CA PRO A 214 10.63 4.89 -4.71
C PRO A 214 10.16 6.35 -4.80
N LEU A 215 9.90 6.98 -3.65
CA LEU A 215 9.69 8.42 -3.56
C LEU A 215 11.03 9.17 -3.48
N PRO A 216 11.13 10.40 -4.03
CA PRO A 216 10.10 11.12 -4.80
C PRO A 216 9.94 10.60 -6.24
N LEU A 217 8.73 10.71 -6.81
CA LEU A 217 8.46 10.17 -8.15
C LEU A 217 9.00 11.07 -9.28
N SER A 218 9.25 12.36 -9.01
CA SER A 218 9.88 13.27 -9.99
C SER A 218 11.28 12.85 -10.43
N VAL A 219 11.99 12.10 -9.58
CA VAL A 219 13.33 11.58 -9.88
C VAL A 219 13.25 10.25 -10.64
N LEU A 220 12.11 9.56 -10.61
CA LEU A 220 11.93 8.27 -11.27
C LEU A 220 11.66 8.46 -12.77
N PRO A 221 12.54 7.99 -13.68
CA PRO A 221 12.25 8.05 -15.10
C PRO A 221 11.04 7.17 -15.45
N LEU A 222 10.12 7.70 -16.25
CA LEU A 222 8.95 6.95 -16.74
C LEU A 222 9.34 5.66 -17.47
N SER A 223 10.51 5.67 -18.15
CA SER A 223 11.06 4.49 -18.82
C SER A 223 11.27 3.32 -17.86
N HIS A 224 11.67 3.57 -16.61
CA HIS A 224 11.85 2.49 -15.62
C HIS A 224 10.52 1.83 -15.26
N LEU A 225 9.45 2.63 -15.12
CA LEU A 225 8.11 2.11 -14.87
C LEU A 225 7.57 1.36 -16.08
N SER A 226 7.74 1.89 -17.30
CA SER A 226 7.30 1.19 -18.51
C SER A 226 8.02 -0.14 -18.68
N THR A 227 9.34 -0.20 -18.43
CA THR A 227 10.10 -1.45 -18.48
C THR A 227 9.56 -2.45 -17.46
N ALA A 228 9.35 -2.05 -16.21
CA ALA A 228 8.78 -2.92 -15.18
C ALA A 228 7.39 -3.47 -15.57
N LEU A 229 6.57 -2.66 -16.25
CA LEU A 229 5.23 -3.08 -16.68
C LEU A 229 5.19 -3.87 -17.99
N THR A 230 6.30 -3.94 -18.74
CA THR A 230 6.30 -4.50 -20.11
C THR A 230 5.88 -5.97 -20.12
N HIS A 231 6.33 -6.77 -19.15
CA HIS A 231 6.02 -8.20 -19.06
C HIS A 231 4.74 -8.50 -18.28
N ILE A 232 4.30 -7.59 -17.41
CA ILE A 232 3.17 -7.81 -16.50
C ILE A 232 1.86 -7.27 -17.11
N CYS A 233 1.91 -6.06 -17.65
CA CYS A 233 0.76 -5.37 -18.25
C CYS A 233 1.18 -4.69 -19.56
N PRO A 234 1.41 -5.46 -20.65
CA PRO A 234 1.94 -4.93 -21.92
C PRO A 234 1.06 -3.84 -22.55
N SER A 235 -0.25 -3.89 -22.32
CA SER A 235 -1.20 -2.89 -22.83
C SER A 235 -1.00 -1.52 -22.16
N ILE A 236 -0.70 -1.51 -20.87
CA ILE A 236 -0.50 -0.28 -20.09
C ILE A 236 0.90 0.27 -20.32
N SER A 237 1.93 -0.59 -20.41
CA SER A 237 3.29 -0.18 -20.78
C SER A 237 3.34 0.54 -22.13
N ARG A 238 2.62 0.04 -23.15
CA ARG A 238 2.48 0.69 -24.46
C ARG A 238 1.79 2.06 -24.37
N ALA A 239 0.76 2.18 -23.54
CA ALA A 239 0.07 3.45 -23.33
C ALA A 239 0.96 4.50 -22.65
N LEU A 240 1.78 4.09 -21.67
CA LEU A 240 2.73 4.98 -21.00
C LEU A 240 3.83 5.49 -21.96
N SER A 241 4.26 4.66 -22.91
CA SER A 241 5.32 5.01 -23.86
C SER A 241 4.94 6.10 -24.87
N GLY A 242 3.64 6.36 -25.06
CA GLY A 242 3.14 7.28 -26.07
C GLY A 242 2.92 8.72 -25.60
N ILE A 243 2.98 9.01 -24.30
CA ILE A 243 2.41 10.22 -23.71
C ILE A 243 3.50 11.13 -23.11
N ARG A 244 3.30 12.45 -23.23
CA ARG A 244 4.31 13.50 -22.98
C ARG A 244 4.08 14.30 -21.68
N SER A 245 3.10 13.93 -20.86
CA SER A 245 2.93 14.59 -19.57
C SER A 245 4.09 14.20 -18.67
N LYS A 246 4.78 15.20 -18.11
CA LYS A 246 5.93 14.98 -17.24
C LYS A 246 5.51 15.25 -15.80
N TRP A 247 5.67 14.26 -14.93
CA TRP A 247 5.65 14.46 -13.49
C TRP A 247 6.87 15.29 -13.06
N THR A 248 6.64 16.31 -12.24
CA THR A 248 7.68 17.23 -11.75
C THR A 248 7.70 17.26 -10.23
N GLU A 249 8.72 17.92 -9.64
CA GLU A 249 8.84 18.09 -8.19
C GLU A 249 7.62 18.77 -7.56
N GLU A 250 6.89 19.60 -8.32
CA GLU A 250 5.67 20.28 -7.85
C GLU A 250 4.48 19.31 -7.66
N ASP A 251 4.49 18.17 -8.35
CA ASP A 251 3.46 17.14 -8.21
C ASP A 251 3.72 16.22 -7.01
N ASP A 252 4.96 16.19 -6.52
CA ASP A 252 5.33 15.34 -5.40
C ASP A 252 4.68 15.82 -4.11
N GLN A 253 3.90 14.93 -3.48
CA GLN A 253 3.31 15.23 -2.19
C GLN A 253 4.38 15.15 -1.10
N PRO A 254 4.35 16.07 -0.11
CA PRO A 254 5.23 15.98 1.04
C PRO A 254 4.91 14.69 1.80
N TYR A 255 5.92 13.84 1.94
CA TYR A 255 5.80 12.67 2.79
C TYR A 255 5.86 13.09 4.26
N SER A 256 4.93 12.58 5.07
CA SER A 256 4.99 12.69 6.53
C SER A 256 5.15 11.28 7.09
N ALA A 257 6.36 10.92 7.53
CA ALA A 257 6.54 9.68 8.26
C ALA A 257 5.82 9.77 9.61
N PRO A 258 5.35 8.65 10.19
CA PRO A 258 4.98 8.60 11.58
C PRO A 258 6.10 9.20 12.46
N GLY A 259 5.79 10.23 13.24
CA GLY A 259 6.75 10.93 14.11
C GLY A 259 7.51 12.10 13.48
N MET A 260 7.43 12.34 12.16
CA MET A 260 8.11 13.49 11.51
C MET A 260 7.32 14.82 11.59
N GLY A 261 6.09 14.79 12.12
CA GLY A 261 5.17 15.93 12.05
C GLY A 261 4.65 16.17 10.63
N LYS A 262 3.54 16.91 10.51
CA LYS A 262 3.03 17.32 9.19
C LYS A 262 3.96 18.39 8.64
N VAL A 263 4.85 18.03 7.72
CA VAL A 263 5.60 19.02 6.94
C VAL A 263 4.61 19.66 5.97
N ARG A 264 4.06 20.83 6.35
CA ARG A 264 3.37 21.69 5.39
C ARG A 264 4.37 22.00 4.30
N GLY A 265 3.97 21.74 3.05
CA GLY A 265 4.85 21.76 1.89
C GLY A 265 5.76 22.99 1.86
N LEU A 266 6.97 22.77 1.37
CA LEU A 266 7.92 23.80 0.99
C LEU A 266 7.30 24.69 -0.10
N ALA A 267 6.41 25.58 0.31
CA ALA A 267 6.21 26.83 -0.40
C ALA A 267 7.55 27.57 -0.29
N LYS A 268 8.18 27.76 -1.44
CA LYS A 268 9.39 28.56 -1.66
C LYS A 268 9.43 29.76 -0.69
N GLY A 269 10.37 29.75 0.27
CA GLY A 269 10.80 30.98 0.96
C GLY A 269 10.56 31.15 2.46
N VAL A 270 10.52 30.10 3.29
CA VAL A 270 10.68 30.30 4.76
C VAL A 270 11.53 29.21 5.41
N GLY A 271 12.74 29.60 5.81
CA GLY A 271 13.44 29.14 7.02
C GLY A 271 14.04 27.74 7.00
N GLU A 272 15.38 27.69 7.02
CA GLU A 272 16.17 26.55 7.47
C GLU A 272 15.57 25.93 8.73
N ALA A 273 15.14 24.67 8.64
CA ALA A 273 14.97 23.84 9.82
C ALA A 273 16.37 23.46 10.30
N VAL A 274 16.91 24.28 11.20
CA VAL A 274 18.14 24.03 11.97
C VAL A 274 18.06 22.64 12.58
N GLY A 275 19.11 21.85 12.35
CA GLY A 275 19.23 20.49 12.86
C GLY A 275 19.23 20.44 14.39
N MET A 276 18.49 19.49 14.94
CA MET A 276 18.62 19.10 16.35
C MET A 276 19.66 17.98 16.46
N TYR A 277 20.90 18.31 16.13
CA TYR A 277 22.12 17.67 16.62
C TYR A 277 23.26 18.69 16.48
N THR A 278 23.37 19.54 17.50
CA THR A 278 24.62 20.23 17.87
C THR A 278 24.90 19.90 19.32
#